data_AF-A0A091C3Y2-F1
#
_entry.id   AF-A0A091C3Y2-F1
#
_cell.length_a   1.000
_cell.length_b   1.000
_cell.length_c   1.000
_cell.angle_alpha   90.00
_cell.angle_beta   90.00
_cell.angle_gamma   90.00
#
_symmetry.space_group_name_H-M   'P 1'
#
loop_
_entity.id
_entity.type
_entity.pdbx_description
1 polymer ?
#
loop_
_entity_poly.entity_id
_entity_poly.type
_entity_poly.pdbx_seq_one_letter_code
_entity_poly.pdbx_strand_id
1 'polypeptide(L)'
;MFIDEIHNIVGAGKTEGSMDAGNLLKPMLARGELHMIGATTLDEYRENIEKDKALERRLQKVMVQEPTLEDTISILRGLKERFEIHHGVNIHDNALVSAATLSDRYITDRYLPDKAIDLVDEACANIRVEMNSMPTELDQVTRRLMQLEIEEAALKKETDDASKKRLESLQEELAELREEVNSMKLQWETEKEEVNAVSNKRAEIDKAKHELEDAENNYDLERAAKLRHGTVPQLEKELKELENKEDPSVLKMVQESVTANEIAVVVGRLTGIPVTKLVEGERDKLLKLNETLHKRVIGQDEAVNAVSDAVIRSRAGLQNPNRPLGSFLFLGPTGVGKTELAKALAENLFDSEDHMVRIDMSEYMEKHTVSRLVGAPPGYVGYEEGGQLTEAVRRNPYTIILLDEIEKAHSDVFNILLQVLDDGRLTDSKGRMVNFKNTVLIMTSNTGSQVLLDGVSEQGEISAEAKDQVMSLLRTEFKPEFLNRIDDTILFTPLSVNDMKGIVEKIIGELSQRLEQQEVFLEISDEAKSWIAKNAYEPAYGARPLRRFITREVETPLAKEIVSGRVMPKTKVLIELFDNRLVFQNETVEEQALS
;
A
#
# COMPACT_ATOMS: atom_id res chain seq x y z
N MET A 1 -16.72 -17.97 -36.24
CA MET A 1 -15.40 -18.24 -35.61
C MET A 1 -15.02 -17.05 -34.74
N PHE A 2 -14.63 -17.25 -33.50
CA PHE A 2 -14.07 -16.19 -32.66
C PHE A 2 -12.54 -16.34 -32.64
N ILE A 3 -11.82 -15.23 -32.80
CA ILE A 3 -10.36 -15.18 -32.74
C ILE A 3 -10.00 -14.08 -31.75
N ASP A 4 -9.49 -14.48 -30.59
CA ASP A 4 -8.87 -13.54 -29.67
C ASP A 4 -7.49 -13.14 -30.19
N GLU A 5 -7.05 -11.93 -29.86
CA GLU A 5 -5.78 -11.35 -30.32
C GLU A 5 -5.55 -11.49 -31.84
N ILE A 6 -6.55 -11.16 -32.66
CA ILE A 6 -6.51 -11.34 -34.13
C ILE A 6 -5.28 -10.68 -34.79
N HIS A 7 -4.72 -9.63 -34.18
CA HIS A 7 -3.50 -8.96 -34.64
C HIS A 7 -2.29 -9.90 -34.72
N ASN A 8 -2.21 -10.94 -33.87
CA ASN A 8 -1.12 -11.92 -33.89
C ASN A 8 -1.14 -12.76 -35.17
N ILE A 9 -2.31 -12.98 -35.76
CA ILE A 9 -2.48 -13.79 -36.97
C ILE A 9 -2.26 -12.95 -38.25
N VAL A 10 -2.60 -11.67 -38.19
CA VAL A 10 -2.55 -10.73 -39.34
C VAL A 10 -1.22 -9.96 -39.41
N GLY A 11 -0.49 -9.85 -38.30
CA GLY A 11 0.76 -9.08 -38.18
C GLY A 11 2.06 -9.90 -38.24
N ALA A 12 1.98 -11.23 -38.09
CA ALA A 12 3.14 -12.13 -37.96
C ALA A 12 4.07 -12.19 -39.19
N GLY A 13 3.67 -11.64 -40.34
CA GLY A 13 4.48 -11.63 -41.57
C GLY A 13 5.57 -10.55 -41.65
N LYS A 14 5.72 -9.68 -40.65
CA LYS A 14 6.74 -8.61 -40.68
C LYS A 14 8.16 -9.11 -40.33
N THR A 15 8.29 -10.27 -39.70
CA THR A 15 9.56 -10.97 -39.46
C THR A 15 9.84 -11.95 -40.59
N GLU A 16 11.03 -11.88 -41.21
CA GLU A 16 11.41 -12.73 -42.35
C GLU A 16 11.30 -14.23 -42.00
N GLY A 17 10.25 -14.90 -42.50
CA GLY A 17 10.14 -16.37 -42.50
C GLY A 17 8.84 -16.97 -41.97
N SER A 18 8.00 -16.22 -41.25
CA SER A 18 6.68 -16.69 -40.78
C SER A 18 5.60 -16.44 -41.86
N MET A 19 4.84 -17.49 -42.22
CA MET A 19 3.69 -17.33 -43.11
C MET A 19 2.62 -16.47 -42.43
N ASP A 20 2.31 -15.31 -43.03
CA ASP A 20 1.21 -14.45 -42.62
C ASP A 20 -0.14 -15.13 -42.92
N ALA A 21 -0.77 -15.66 -41.87
CA ALA A 21 -2.08 -16.28 -41.94
C ALA A 21 -3.18 -15.28 -42.38
N GLY A 22 -2.94 -13.97 -42.27
CA GLY A 22 -3.80 -12.92 -42.83
C GLY A 22 -4.03 -13.08 -44.35
N ASN A 23 -3.05 -13.60 -45.09
CA ASN A 23 -3.19 -13.86 -46.53
C ASN A 23 -4.07 -15.06 -46.86
N LEU A 24 -4.26 -15.99 -45.91
CA LEU A 24 -5.21 -17.10 -46.05
C LEU A 24 -6.64 -16.67 -45.72
N LEU A 25 -6.80 -15.71 -44.81
CA LEU A 25 -8.12 -15.21 -44.38
C LEU A 25 -8.76 -14.30 -45.45
N LYS A 26 -7.99 -13.45 -46.12
CA LYS A 26 -8.51 -12.47 -47.10
C LYS A 26 -9.40 -13.08 -48.19
N PRO A 27 -9.03 -14.18 -48.89
CA PRO A 27 -9.87 -14.77 -49.91
C PRO A 27 -11.18 -15.34 -49.35
N MET A 28 -11.13 -15.97 -48.17
CA MET A 28 -12.30 -16.58 -47.52
C MET A 28 -13.29 -15.51 -47.02
N LEU A 29 -12.77 -14.41 -46.44
CA LEU A 29 -13.56 -13.24 -46.04
C LEU A 29 -14.18 -12.54 -47.25
N ALA A 30 -13.45 -12.44 -48.36
CA ALA A 30 -13.96 -11.81 -49.58
C ALA A 30 -15.06 -12.63 -50.27
N ARG A 31 -14.99 -13.97 -50.19
CA ARG A 31 -16.02 -14.88 -50.73
C ARG A 31 -17.20 -15.09 -49.78
N GLY A 32 -17.11 -14.62 -48.54
CA GLY A 32 -18.13 -14.87 -47.51
C GLY A 32 -18.15 -16.32 -46.99
N GLU A 33 -17.09 -17.08 -47.24
CA GLU A 33 -16.96 -18.47 -46.77
C GLU A 33 -16.61 -18.53 -45.26
N LEU A 34 -16.05 -17.44 -44.73
CA LEU A 34 -15.66 -17.33 -43.33
C LEU A 34 -16.41 -16.18 -42.66
N HIS A 35 -17.19 -16.51 -41.63
CA HIS A 35 -17.77 -15.53 -40.70
C HIS A 35 -16.97 -15.55 -39.40
N MET A 36 -16.43 -14.40 -39.02
CA MET A 36 -15.60 -14.30 -37.83
C MET A 36 -15.82 -13.03 -37.02
N ILE A 37 -15.50 -13.13 -35.73
CA ILE A 37 -15.39 -12.03 -34.78
C ILE A 37 -13.94 -12.06 -34.29
N GLY A 38 -13.23 -10.95 -34.45
CA GLY A 38 -11.87 -10.78 -33.94
C GLY A 38 -11.84 -9.81 -32.78
N ALA A 39 -11.10 -10.12 -31.72
CA ALA A 39 -10.82 -9.20 -30.62
C ALA A 39 -9.36 -8.72 -30.69
N THR A 40 -9.13 -7.43 -30.45
CA THR A 40 -7.80 -6.80 -30.43
C THR A 40 -7.90 -5.44 -29.76
N THR A 41 -6.78 -4.91 -29.27
CA THR A 41 -6.73 -3.52 -28.78
C THR A 41 -6.78 -2.52 -29.94
N LEU A 42 -7.13 -1.26 -29.63
CA LEU A 42 -7.21 -0.19 -30.64
C LEU A 42 -5.84 0.10 -31.28
N ASP A 43 -4.77 0.01 -30.51
CA ASP A 43 -3.42 0.29 -30.98
C ASP A 43 -2.94 -0.80 -31.96
N GLU A 44 -3.14 -2.07 -31.60
CA GLU A 44 -2.82 -3.19 -32.49
C GLU A 44 -3.68 -3.19 -33.76
N TYR A 45 -4.95 -2.80 -33.66
CA TYR A 45 -5.81 -2.60 -34.82
C TYR A 45 -5.20 -1.58 -35.78
N ARG A 46 -4.77 -0.42 -35.28
CA ARG A 46 -4.14 0.65 -36.08
C ARG A 46 -2.82 0.18 -36.70
N GLU A 47 -2.03 -0.59 -35.96
CA GLU A 47 -0.71 -1.02 -36.41
C GLU A 47 -0.71 -2.14 -37.45
N ASN A 48 -1.69 -3.06 -37.37
CA ASN A 48 -1.67 -4.31 -38.11
C ASN A 48 -2.86 -4.51 -39.05
N ILE A 49 -4.05 -3.99 -38.71
CA ILE A 49 -5.27 -4.22 -39.51
C ILE A 49 -5.63 -3.01 -40.36
N GLU A 50 -5.59 -1.79 -39.79
CA GLU A 50 -5.98 -0.55 -40.48
C GLU A 50 -5.04 -0.21 -41.65
N LYS A 51 -3.77 -0.62 -41.56
CA LYS A 51 -2.80 -0.45 -42.66
C LYS A 51 -3.13 -1.36 -43.87
N ASP A 52 -3.86 -2.46 -43.65
CA ASP A 52 -4.27 -3.37 -44.71
C ASP A 52 -5.70 -3.06 -45.19
N LYS A 53 -5.78 -2.31 -46.29
CA LYS A 53 -7.04 -1.90 -46.92
C LYS A 53 -7.96 -3.08 -47.29
N ALA A 54 -7.43 -4.29 -47.52
CA ALA A 54 -8.26 -5.44 -47.87
C ALA A 54 -9.02 -5.96 -46.65
N LEU A 55 -8.36 -6.02 -45.48
CA LEU A 55 -8.98 -6.44 -44.23
C LEU A 55 -9.85 -5.35 -43.63
N GLU A 56 -9.40 -4.09 -43.64
CA GLU A 56 -10.15 -2.94 -43.15
C GLU A 56 -11.54 -2.84 -43.81
N ARG A 57 -11.64 -3.13 -45.11
CA ARG A 57 -12.91 -3.11 -45.86
C ARG A 57 -13.83 -4.30 -45.59
N ARG A 58 -13.34 -5.32 -44.89
CA ARG A 58 -14.05 -6.59 -44.63
C ARG A 58 -14.41 -6.76 -43.16
N LEU A 59 -13.80 -5.98 -42.28
CA LEU A 59 -14.06 -5.98 -40.86
C LEU A 59 -14.81 -4.70 -40.47
N GLN A 60 -15.86 -4.85 -39.68
CA GLN A 60 -16.55 -3.73 -39.07
C GLN A 60 -15.95 -3.49 -37.68
N LYS A 61 -15.51 -2.25 -37.42
CA LYS A 61 -15.08 -1.85 -36.07
C LYS A 61 -16.29 -1.80 -35.13
N VAL A 62 -16.22 -2.55 -34.04
CA VAL A 62 -17.16 -2.49 -32.91
C VAL A 62 -16.34 -2.10 -31.68
N MET A 63 -16.54 -0.88 -31.17
CA MET A 63 -15.79 -0.39 -30.01
C MET A 63 -16.44 -0.92 -28.74
N VAL A 64 -15.69 -1.66 -27.94
CA VAL A 64 -16.08 -2.09 -26.60
C VAL A 64 -15.33 -1.19 -25.62
N GLN A 65 -16.06 -0.42 -24.83
CA GLN A 65 -15.50 0.47 -23.82
C GLN A 65 -15.46 -0.24 -22.46
N GLU A 66 -14.55 0.22 -21.60
CA GLU A 66 -14.54 -0.16 -20.20
C GLU A 66 -15.90 0.22 -19.55
N PRO A 67 -16.54 -0.70 -18.81
CA PRO A 67 -17.79 -0.42 -18.11
C PRO A 67 -17.59 0.63 -17.02
N THR A 68 -18.65 1.36 -16.70
CA THR A 68 -18.63 2.25 -15.54
C THR A 68 -18.59 1.45 -14.23
N LEU A 69 -18.34 2.12 -13.12
CA LEU A 69 -18.38 1.51 -11.80
C LEU A 69 -19.77 0.90 -11.50
N GLU A 70 -20.86 1.60 -11.89
CA GLU A 70 -22.23 1.10 -11.74
C GLU A 70 -22.51 -0.12 -12.62
N ASP A 71 -22.04 -0.09 -13.88
CA ASP A 71 -22.15 -1.24 -14.79
C ASP A 71 -21.37 -2.44 -14.27
N THR A 72 -20.18 -2.20 -13.69
CA THR A 72 -19.35 -3.27 -13.12
C THR A 72 -20.02 -3.91 -11.91
N ILE A 73 -20.61 -3.12 -11.01
CA ILE A 73 -21.40 -3.67 -9.90
C ILE A 73 -22.56 -4.53 -10.43
N SER A 74 -23.21 -4.09 -11.51
CA SER A 74 -24.31 -4.83 -12.14
C SER A 74 -23.83 -6.15 -12.78
N ILE A 75 -22.67 -6.14 -13.45
CA ILE A 75 -22.01 -7.33 -13.98
C ILE A 75 -21.66 -8.30 -12.84
N LEU A 76 -21.04 -7.81 -11.77
CA LEU A 76 -20.68 -8.61 -10.59
C LEU A 76 -21.91 -9.24 -9.93
N ARG A 77 -23.02 -8.49 -9.81
CA ARG A 77 -24.30 -9.04 -9.32
C ARG A 77 -24.84 -10.15 -10.21
N GLY A 78 -24.69 -10.02 -11.52
CA GLY A 78 -25.05 -11.08 -12.48
C GLY A 78 -24.15 -12.32 -12.40
N LEU A 79 -22.89 -12.15 -12.01
CA LEU A 79 -21.92 -13.25 -11.83
C LEU A 79 -21.95 -13.86 -10.42
N LYS A 80 -22.58 -13.17 -9.45
CA LYS A 80 -22.60 -13.55 -8.03
C LYS A 80 -22.99 -15.02 -7.82
N GLU A 81 -24.14 -15.44 -8.35
CA GLU A 81 -24.66 -16.80 -8.16
C GLU A 81 -23.65 -17.86 -8.66
N ARG A 82 -22.99 -17.60 -9.79
CA ARG A 82 -21.97 -18.51 -10.35
C ARG A 82 -20.73 -18.61 -9.48
N PHE A 83 -20.23 -17.50 -8.92
CA PHE A 83 -19.09 -17.54 -8.01
C PHE A 83 -19.41 -18.23 -6.69
N GLU A 84 -20.60 -17.96 -6.13
CA GLU A 84 -21.09 -18.61 -4.91
C GLU A 84 -21.16 -20.14 -5.09
N ILE A 85 -21.67 -20.61 -6.23
CA ILE A 85 -21.72 -22.04 -6.56
C ILE A 85 -20.31 -22.62 -6.75
N HIS A 86 -19.47 -21.96 -7.56
CA HIS A 86 -18.14 -22.46 -7.91
C HIS A 86 -17.25 -22.63 -6.68
N HIS A 87 -17.30 -21.67 -5.75
CA HIS A 87 -16.47 -21.68 -4.54
C HIS A 87 -17.15 -22.29 -3.31
N GLY A 88 -18.48 -22.41 -3.32
CA GLY A 88 -19.23 -22.88 -2.15
C GLY A 88 -19.26 -21.87 -1.02
N VAL A 89 -19.32 -20.57 -1.34
CA VAL A 89 -19.31 -19.45 -0.38
C VAL A 89 -20.52 -18.53 -0.64
N ASN A 90 -20.82 -17.65 0.30
CA ASN A 90 -21.80 -16.59 0.14
C ASN A 90 -21.10 -15.25 -0.13
N ILE A 91 -21.64 -14.40 -1.00
CA ILE A 91 -21.05 -13.09 -1.31
C ILE A 91 -22.03 -11.98 -0.92
N HIS A 92 -21.62 -11.10 -0.01
CA HIS A 92 -22.44 -9.95 0.36
C HIS A 92 -22.47 -8.92 -0.78
N ASP A 93 -23.61 -8.24 -0.97
CA ASP A 93 -23.72 -7.20 -2.02
C ASP A 93 -22.70 -6.07 -1.78
N ASN A 94 -22.48 -5.70 -0.51
CA ASN A 94 -21.44 -4.72 -0.13
C ASN A 94 -20.02 -5.16 -0.53
N ALA A 95 -19.74 -6.47 -0.60
CA ALA A 95 -18.45 -6.97 -1.08
C ALA A 95 -18.29 -6.71 -2.58
N LEU A 96 -19.35 -6.87 -3.37
CA LEU A 96 -19.32 -6.56 -4.82
C LEU A 96 -19.11 -5.06 -5.07
N VAL A 97 -19.80 -4.22 -4.31
CA VAL A 97 -19.62 -2.76 -4.35
C VAL A 97 -18.19 -2.39 -3.95
N SER A 98 -17.66 -3.01 -2.90
CA SER A 98 -16.29 -2.82 -2.45
C SER A 98 -15.28 -3.27 -3.50
N ALA A 99 -15.49 -4.43 -4.14
CA ALA A 99 -14.59 -4.94 -5.18
C ALA A 99 -14.50 -4.00 -6.38
N ALA A 100 -15.64 -3.51 -6.88
CA ALA A 100 -15.67 -2.53 -7.96
C ALA A 100 -14.99 -1.21 -7.54
N THR A 101 -15.33 -0.69 -6.35
CA THR A 101 -14.83 0.61 -5.88
C THR A 101 -13.33 0.59 -5.55
N LEU A 102 -12.87 -0.44 -4.84
CA LEU A 102 -11.48 -0.58 -4.44
C LEU A 102 -10.60 -0.95 -5.64
N SER A 103 -11.05 -1.81 -6.55
CA SER A 103 -10.27 -2.09 -7.76
C SER A 103 -10.15 -0.87 -8.66
N ASP A 104 -11.21 -0.08 -8.83
CA ASP A 104 -11.16 1.16 -9.60
C ASP A 104 -10.18 2.17 -8.99
N ARG A 105 -10.23 2.32 -7.66
CA ARG A 105 -9.42 3.29 -6.92
C ARG A 105 -7.94 2.89 -6.80
N TYR A 106 -7.66 1.62 -6.55
CA TYR A 106 -6.32 1.15 -6.15
C TYR A 106 -5.58 0.34 -7.23
N ILE A 107 -6.29 -0.27 -8.19
CA ILE A 107 -5.71 -1.09 -9.26
C ILE A 107 -5.89 -0.34 -10.59
N THR A 108 -4.97 0.59 -10.89
CA THR A 108 -5.12 1.54 -12.02
C THR A 108 -4.47 1.10 -13.33
N ASP A 109 -3.66 0.05 -13.31
CA ASP A 109 -2.99 -0.54 -14.47
C ASP A 109 -3.83 -1.60 -15.20
N ARG A 110 -5.00 -1.95 -14.63
CA ARG A 110 -5.97 -2.87 -15.19
C ARG A 110 -7.33 -2.18 -15.36
N TYR A 111 -8.16 -2.79 -16.21
CA TYR A 111 -9.47 -2.27 -16.57
C TYR A 111 -10.60 -3.04 -15.88
N LEU A 112 -11.69 -2.35 -15.56
CA LEU A 112 -12.95 -2.97 -15.21
C LEU A 112 -13.53 -3.72 -16.42
N PRO A 113 -14.37 -4.76 -16.22
CA PRO A 113 -14.77 -5.35 -14.94
C PRO A 113 -13.77 -6.39 -14.43
N ASP A 114 -12.77 -6.75 -15.23
CA ASP A 114 -11.84 -7.86 -15.03
C ASP A 114 -11.12 -7.80 -13.67
N LYS A 115 -10.51 -6.66 -13.34
CA LYS A 115 -9.85 -6.47 -12.04
C LYS A 115 -10.79 -6.63 -10.84
N ALA A 116 -12.08 -6.31 -10.98
CA ALA A 116 -13.05 -6.45 -9.89
C ALA A 116 -13.53 -7.90 -9.76
N ILE A 117 -13.68 -8.59 -10.89
CA ILE A 117 -14.00 -10.02 -10.94
C ILE A 117 -12.89 -10.82 -10.26
N ASP A 118 -11.63 -10.54 -10.58
CA ASP A 118 -10.47 -11.19 -9.96
C ASP A 118 -10.45 -11.02 -8.44
N LEU A 119 -10.73 -9.82 -7.93
CA LEU A 119 -10.79 -9.58 -6.49
C LEU A 119 -11.86 -10.43 -5.81
N VAL A 120 -13.04 -10.55 -6.42
CA VAL A 120 -14.13 -11.37 -5.88
C VAL A 120 -13.73 -12.85 -5.94
N ASP A 121 -13.16 -13.32 -7.05
CA ASP A 121 -12.72 -14.71 -7.23
C ASP A 121 -11.66 -15.11 -6.20
N GLU A 122 -10.64 -14.26 -6.02
CA GLU A 122 -9.55 -14.48 -5.06
C GLU A 122 -10.05 -14.43 -3.61
N ALA A 123 -10.98 -13.53 -3.28
CA ALA A 123 -11.61 -13.50 -1.96
C ALA A 123 -12.45 -14.75 -1.69
N CYS A 124 -13.21 -15.23 -2.67
CA CYS A 124 -13.97 -16.47 -2.57
C CYS A 124 -13.04 -17.68 -2.37
N ALA A 125 -11.94 -17.74 -3.12
CA ALA A 125 -10.94 -18.80 -3.00
C ALA A 125 -10.27 -18.81 -1.61
N ASN A 126 -9.94 -17.64 -1.06
CA ASN A 126 -9.36 -17.53 0.28
C ASN A 126 -10.33 -18.07 1.34
N ILE A 127 -11.60 -17.64 1.32
CA ILE A 127 -12.61 -18.14 2.25
C ILE A 127 -12.79 -19.65 2.12
N ARG A 128 -12.85 -20.19 0.89
CA ARG A 128 -12.94 -21.64 0.66
C ARG A 128 -11.76 -22.41 1.27
N VAL A 129 -10.55 -21.85 1.22
CA VAL A 129 -9.36 -22.46 1.84
C VAL A 129 -9.47 -22.42 3.36
N GLU A 130 -9.93 -21.32 3.94
CA GLU A 130 -10.14 -21.17 5.38
C GLU A 130 -11.20 -22.16 5.89
N MET A 131 -12.34 -22.29 5.21
CA MET A 131 -13.40 -23.25 5.54
C MET A 131 -12.94 -24.71 5.54
N ASN A 132 -11.97 -25.05 4.70
CA ASN A 132 -11.42 -26.41 4.62
C ASN A 132 -10.27 -26.65 5.59
N SER A 133 -9.77 -25.59 6.22
CA SER A 133 -8.69 -25.62 7.20
C SER A 133 -9.25 -25.70 8.61
N MET A 134 -8.43 -26.19 9.56
CA MET A 134 -8.79 -26.19 10.97
C MET A 134 -8.88 -24.72 11.46
N PRO A 135 -9.95 -24.30 12.14
CA PRO A 135 -10.05 -22.98 12.73
C PRO A 135 -8.88 -22.69 13.68
N THR A 136 -8.40 -21.46 13.70
CA THR A 136 -7.23 -21.05 14.50
C THR A 136 -7.42 -21.35 15.99
N GLU A 137 -8.63 -21.16 16.51
CA GLU A 137 -8.99 -21.44 17.89
C GLU A 137 -8.87 -22.93 18.21
N LEU A 138 -9.39 -23.80 17.32
CA LEU A 138 -9.28 -25.25 17.45
C LEU A 138 -7.83 -25.72 17.31
N ASP A 139 -7.05 -25.17 16.38
CA ASP A 139 -5.63 -25.51 16.22
C ASP A 139 -4.81 -25.12 17.46
N GLN A 140 -5.07 -23.96 18.06
CA GLN A 140 -4.40 -23.52 19.30
C GLN A 140 -4.66 -24.47 20.47
N VAL A 141 -5.94 -24.83 20.71
CA VAL A 141 -6.30 -25.76 21.79
C VAL A 141 -5.75 -27.16 21.50
N THR A 142 -5.79 -27.62 20.25
CA THR A 142 -5.25 -28.93 19.84
C THR A 142 -3.73 -29.01 20.04
N ARG A 143 -2.99 -27.95 19.71
CA ARG A 143 -1.54 -27.88 19.97
C ARG A 143 -1.23 -27.89 21.46
N ARG A 144 -2.01 -27.16 22.27
CA ARG A 144 -1.86 -27.18 23.73
C ARG A 144 -2.12 -28.57 24.29
N LEU A 145 -3.15 -29.26 23.80
CA LEU A 145 -3.44 -30.64 24.17
C LEU A 145 -2.25 -31.55 23.87
N MET A 146 -1.70 -31.47 22.67
CA MET A 146 -0.55 -32.27 22.27
C MET A 146 0.69 -32.01 23.15
N GLN A 147 0.95 -30.76 23.53
CA GLN A 147 2.04 -30.41 24.44
C GLN A 147 1.87 -31.06 25.82
N LEU A 148 0.66 -30.96 26.40
CA LEU A 148 0.37 -31.55 27.70
C LEU A 148 0.39 -33.09 27.64
N GLU A 149 -0.02 -33.72 26.54
CA GLU A 149 0.08 -35.18 26.38
C GLU A 149 1.53 -35.66 26.33
N ILE A 150 2.43 -34.87 25.74
CA ILE A 150 3.88 -35.15 25.75
C ILE A 150 4.44 -35.02 27.18
N GLU A 151 4.02 -33.98 27.92
CA GLU A 151 4.37 -33.81 29.34
C GLU A 151 3.85 -34.99 30.18
N GLU A 152 2.61 -35.44 29.96
CA GLU A 152 2.02 -36.62 30.64
C GLU A 152 2.86 -37.89 30.39
N ALA A 153 3.26 -38.11 29.13
CA ALA A 153 4.05 -39.28 28.75
C ALA A 153 5.47 -39.27 29.34
N ALA A 154 6.04 -38.09 29.58
CA ALA A 154 7.30 -37.92 30.28
C ALA A 154 7.13 -38.20 31.79
N LEU A 155 6.16 -37.55 32.43
CA LEU A 155 5.89 -37.68 33.87
C LEU A 155 5.49 -39.09 34.29
N LYS A 156 4.82 -39.87 33.42
CA LYS A 156 4.52 -41.29 33.65
C LYS A 156 5.76 -42.18 33.88
N LYS A 157 6.94 -41.73 33.45
CA LYS A 157 8.21 -42.46 33.62
C LYS A 157 8.98 -42.05 34.87
N GLU A 158 8.59 -40.94 35.50
CA GLU A 158 9.22 -40.42 36.71
C GLU A 158 8.63 -41.08 37.96
N THR A 159 9.42 -41.12 39.05
CA THR A 159 9.05 -41.89 40.26
C THR A 159 8.97 -41.05 41.53
N ASP A 160 9.42 -39.79 41.49
CA ASP A 160 9.40 -38.86 42.61
C ASP A 160 7.99 -38.32 42.90
N ASP A 161 7.76 -37.93 44.16
CA ASP A 161 6.43 -37.50 44.62
C ASP A 161 5.97 -36.18 44.00
N ALA A 162 6.89 -35.30 43.60
CA ALA A 162 6.54 -34.06 42.92
C ALA A 162 6.01 -34.33 41.51
N SER A 163 6.66 -35.21 40.74
CA SER A 163 6.21 -35.64 39.41
C SER A 163 4.86 -36.36 39.45
N LYS A 164 4.60 -37.20 40.46
CA LYS A 164 3.28 -37.85 40.62
C LYS A 164 2.17 -36.85 40.88
N LYS A 165 2.41 -35.87 41.75
CA LYS A 165 1.42 -34.82 42.06
C LYS A 165 1.16 -33.91 40.86
N ARG A 166 2.20 -33.58 40.07
CA ARG A 166 2.04 -32.86 38.81
C ARG A 166 1.25 -33.68 37.80
N LEU A 167 1.53 -34.97 37.67
CA LEU A 167 0.82 -35.88 36.77
C LEU A 167 -0.68 -35.92 37.07
N GLU A 168 -1.09 -35.99 38.35
CA GLU A 168 -2.51 -35.94 38.73
C GLU A 168 -3.17 -34.63 38.28
N SER A 169 -2.57 -33.47 38.59
CA SER A 169 -3.12 -32.18 38.17
C SER A 169 -3.17 -32.01 36.64
N LEU A 170 -2.18 -32.57 35.94
CA LEU A 170 -2.09 -32.49 34.48
C LEU A 170 -3.10 -33.42 33.80
N GLN A 171 -3.45 -34.54 34.44
CA GLN A 171 -4.52 -35.42 33.96
C GLN A 171 -5.90 -34.79 34.08
N GLU A 172 -6.14 -33.99 35.12
CA GLU A 172 -7.36 -33.17 35.24
C GLU A 172 -7.41 -32.11 34.12
N GLU A 173 -6.34 -31.34 33.92
CA GLU A 173 -6.26 -30.33 32.84
C GLU A 173 -6.43 -30.97 31.44
N LEU A 174 -5.82 -32.14 31.20
CA LEU A 174 -5.99 -32.89 29.96
C LEU A 174 -7.42 -33.38 29.74
N ALA A 175 -8.15 -33.73 30.80
CA ALA A 175 -9.53 -34.18 30.67
C ALA A 175 -10.44 -33.04 30.24
N GLU A 176 -10.30 -31.86 30.86
CA GLU A 176 -11.03 -30.64 30.50
C GLU A 176 -10.72 -30.22 29.05
N LEU A 177 -9.42 -30.17 28.69
CA LEU A 177 -9.00 -29.74 27.36
C LEU A 177 -9.42 -30.73 26.26
N ARG A 178 -9.48 -32.04 26.55
CA ARG A 178 -10.02 -33.04 25.61
C ARG A 178 -11.52 -32.84 25.37
N GLU A 179 -12.27 -32.51 26.41
CA GLU A 179 -13.71 -32.24 26.27
C GLU A 179 -13.94 -30.99 25.43
N GLU A 180 -13.17 -29.93 25.68
CA GLU A 180 -13.20 -28.69 24.88
C GLU A 180 -12.88 -28.95 23.40
N VAL A 181 -11.75 -29.63 23.10
CA VAL A 181 -11.36 -29.99 21.71
C VAL A 181 -12.43 -30.83 21.04
N ASN A 182 -12.99 -31.83 21.73
CA ASN A 182 -14.03 -32.69 21.15
C ASN A 182 -15.31 -31.89 20.85
N SER A 183 -15.71 -30.99 21.75
CA SER A 183 -16.87 -30.11 21.55
C SER A 183 -16.67 -29.20 20.34
N MET A 184 -15.53 -28.50 20.28
CA MET A 184 -15.21 -27.59 19.17
C MET A 184 -15.07 -28.33 17.84
N LYS A 185 -14.45 -29.51 17.84
CA LYS A 185 -14.30 -30.33 16.65
C LYS A 185 -15.64 -30.84 16.13
N LEU A 186 -16.53 -31.29 17.02
CA LEU A 186 -17.88 -31.72 16.64
C LEU A 186 -18.69 -30.56 16.07
N GLN A 187 -18.60 -29.38 16.68
CA GLN A 187 -19.22 -28.16 16.16
C GLN A 187 -18.71 -27.84 14.75
N TRP A 188 -17.40 -27.81 14.54
CA TRP A 188 -16.79 -27.54 13.24
C TRP A 188 -17.17 -28.58 12.17
N GLU A 189 -17.15 -29.87 12.49
CA GLU A 189 -17.58 -30.93 11.57
C GLU A 189 -19.05 -30.79 11.18
N THR A 190 -19.92 -30.46 12.14
CA THR A 190 -21.36 -30.23 11.89
C THR A 190 -21.58 -29.01 11.00
N GLU A 191 -20.98 -27.87 11.32
CA GLU A 191 -21.05 -26.65 10.52
C GLU A 191 -20.56 -26.91 9.09
N LYS A 192 -19.44 -27.65 8.94
CA LYS A 192 -18.90 -27.99 7.62
C LYS A 192 -19.83 -28.88 6.80
N GLU A 193 -20.50 -29.85 7.42
CA GLU A 193 -21.49 -30.70 6.74
C GLU A 193 -22.71 -29.89 6.28
N GLU A 194 -23.18 -28.95 7.09
CA GLU A 194 -24.30 -28.05 6.75
C GLU A 194 -23.97 -27.19 5.53
N VAL A 195 -22.80 -26.56 5.51
CA VAL A 195 -22.40 -25.72 4.36
C VAL A 195 -22.23 -26.56 3.09
N ASN A 196 -21.65 -27.75 3.19
CA ASN A 196 -21.52 -28.65 2.04
C ASN A 196 -22.90 -29.09 1.50
N ALA A 197 -23.88 -29.33 2.37
CA ALA A 197 -25.24 -29.67 1.95
C ALA A 197 -25.90 -28.53 1.16
N VAL A 198 -25.75 -27.28 1.63
CA VAL A 198 -26.23 -26.08 0.93
C VAL A 198 -25.54 -25.93 -0.43
N SER A 199 -24.21 -26.03 -0.46
CA SER A 199 -23.42 -25.91 -1.70
C SER A 199 -23.81 -26.96 -2.74
N ASN A 200 -23.93 -28.23 -2.34
CA ASN A 200 -24.36 -29.31 -3.24
C ASN A 200 -25.78 -29.06 -3.79
N LYS A 201 -26.70 -28.57 -2.95
CA LYS A 201 -28.06 -28.26 -3.37
C LYS A 201 -28.10 -27.11 -4.39
N ARG A 202 -27.28 -26.07 -4.20
CA ARG A 202 -27.13 -24.98 -5.19
C ARG A 202 -26.58 -25.48 -6.53
N ALA A 203 -25.58 -26.36 -6.51
CA ALA A 203 -25.04 -26.97 -7.73
C ALA A 203 -26.08 -27.83 -8.47
N GLU A 204 -26.95 -28.55 -7.75
CA GLU A 204 -28.07 -29.28 -8.35
C GLU A 204 -29.09 -28.35 -9.04
N ILE A 205 -29.40 -27.21 -8.42
CA ILE A 205 -30.31 -26.19 -8.98
C ILE A 205 -29.72 -25.60 -10.26
N ASP A 206 -28.45 -25.22 -10.24
CA ASP A 206 -27.76 -24.64 -11.41
C ASP A 206 -27.73 -25.60 -12.58
N LYS A 207 -27.39 -26.88 -12.32
CA LYS A 207 -27.47 -27.93 -13.33
C LYS A 207 -28.89 -28.08 -13.89
N ALA A 208 -29.91 -28.05 -13.05
CA ALA A 208 -31.31 -28.14 -13.49
C ALA A 208 -31.76 -26.92 -14.31
N LYS A 209 -31.27 -25.71 -13.97
CA LYS A 209 -31.50 -24.49 -14.75
C LYS A 209 -30.81 -24.56 -16.12
N HIS A 210 -29.56 -25.05 -16.18
CA HIS A 210 -28.87 -25.26 -17.45
C HIS A 210 -29.56 -26.31 -18.33
N GLU A 211 -30.00 -27.43 -17.75
CA GLU A 211 -30.78 -28.44 -18.48
C GLU A 211 -32.13 -27.88 -18.99
N LEU A 212 -32.72 -26.92 -18.27
CA LEU A 212 -33.93 -26.23 -18.69
C LEU A 212 -33.67 -25.33 -19.90
N GLU A 213 -32.61 -24.51 -19.87
CA GLU A 213 -32.20 -23.68 -21.00
C GLU A 213 -31.90 -24.54 -22.24
N ASP A 214 -31.18 -25.65 -22.08
CA ASP A 214 -30.89 -26.59 -23.16
C ASP A 214 -32.17 -27.22 -23.73
N ALA A 215 -33.12 -27.61 -22.87
CA ALA A 215 -34.41 -28.15 -23.31
C ALA A 215 -35.23 -27.11 -24.10
N GLU A 216 -35.24 -25.85 -23.65
CA GLU A 216 -35.90 -24.74 -24.34
C GLU A 216 -35.27 -24.44 -25.71
N ASN A 217 -33.93 -24.39 -25.77
CA ASN A 217 -33.18 -24.18 -27.01
C ASN A 217 -33.39 -25.30 -28.03
N ASN A 218 -33.57 -26.53 -27.56
CA ASN A 218 -33.82 -27.70 -28.40
C ASN A 218 -35.32 -27.96 -28.68
N TYR A 219 -36.22 -27.09 -28.21
CA TYR A 219 -37.69 -27.23 -28.32
C TYR A 219 -38.26 -28.51 -27.67
N ASP A 220 -37.57 -29.08 -26.67
CA ASP A 220 -38.08 -30.18 -25.85
C ASP A 220 -39.03 -29.65 -24.76
N LEU A 221 -40.25 -29.33 -25.19
CA LEU A 221 -41.26 -28.67 -24.35
C LEU A 221 -41.71 -29.53 -23.15
N GLU A 222 -41.68 -30.86 -23.27
CA GLU A 222 -42.07 -31.75 -22.18
C GLU A 222 -41.03 -31.75 -21.06
N ARG A 223 -39.74 -31.87 -21.43
CA ARG A 223 -38.64 -31.77 -20.47
C ARG A 223 -38.55 -30.39 -19.84
N ALA A 224 -38.70 -29.33 -20.63
CA ALA A 224 -38.71 -27.96 -20.13
C ALA A 224 -39.83 -27.72 -19.11
N ALA A 225 -41.06 -28.19 -19.39
CA ALA A 225 -42.17 -28.06 -18.45
C ALA A 225 -41.93 -28.80 -17.13
N LYS A 226 -41.35 -30.01 -17.19
CA LYS A 226 -41.02 -30.80 -16.00
C LYS A 226 -39.95 -30.13 -15.13
N LEU A 227 -38.91 -29.59 -15.75
CA LEU A 227 -37.84 -28.88 -15.04
C LEU A 227 -38.35 -27.56 -14.43
N ARG A 228 -39.05 -26.75 -15.22
CA ARG A 228 -39.54 -25.41 -14.83
C ARG A 228 -40.59 -25.45 -13.73
N HIS A 229 -41.54 -26.40 -13.77
CA HIS A 229 -42.66 -26.45 -12.82
C HIS A 229 -42.55 -27.56 -11.76
N GLY A 230 -41.59 -28.48 -11.92
CA GLY A 230 -41.38 -29.60 -11.00
C GLY A 230 -40.03 -29.50 -10.29
N THR A 231 -38.95 -29.87 -11.01
CA THR A 231 -37.63 -30.09 -10.41
C THR A 231 -37.01 -28.83 -9.82
N VAL A 232 -36.95 -27.72 -10.57
CA VAL A 232 -36.31 -26.48 -10.10
C VAL A 232 -37.03 -25.91 -8.87
N PRO A 233 -38.37 -25.72 -8.86
CA PRO A 233 -39.07 -25.23 -7.68
C PRO A 233 -38.95 -26.15 -6.46
N GLN A 234 -38.87 -27.47 -6.67
CA GLN A 234 -38.65 -28.42 -5.58
C GLN A 234 -37.27 -28.23 -4.95
N LEU A 235 -36.22 -28.17 -5.77
CA LEU A 235 -34.85 -27.98 -5.28
C LEU A 235 -34.67 -26.61 -4.60
N GLU A 236 -35.28 -25.54 -5.13
CA GLU A 236 -35.27 -24.21 -4.49
C GLU A 236 -35.97 -24.24 -3.12
N LYS A 237 -37.06 -25.01 -2.99
CA LYS A 237 -37.74 -25.18 -1.70
C LYS A 237 -36.85 -25.94 -0.71
N GLU A 238 -36.22 -27.03 -1.14
CA GLU A 238 -35.28 -27.79 -0.31
C GLU A 238 -34.09 -26.95 0.13
N LEU A 239 -33.52 -26.12 -0.76
CA LEU A 239 -32.45 -25.17 -0.43
C LEU A 239 -32.90 -24.20 0.65
N LYS A 240 -34.10 -23.63 0.50
CA LYS A 240 -34.64 -22.67 1.47
C LYS A 240 -34.93 -23.30 2.83
N GLU A 241 -35.26 -24.59 2.87
CA GLU A 241 -35.40 -25.35 4.12
C GLU A 241 -34.04 -25.62 4.80
N LEU A 242 -32.97 -25.80 4.02
CA LEU A 242 -31.60 -25.92 4.54
C LEU A 242 -31.10 -24.58 5.08
N GLU A 243 -31.29 -23.48 4.34
CA GLU A 243 -30.88 -22.13 4.76
C GLU A 243 -31.66 -21.63 6.00
N ASN A 244 -32.94 -21.98 6.14
CA ASN A 244 -33.75 -21.57 7.31
C ASN A 244 -33.48 -22.40 8.58
N LYS A 245 -32.69 -23.47 8.52
CA LYS A 245 -32.26 -24.20 9.73
C LYS A 245 -31.19 -23.45 10.51
N GLU A 246 -30.63 -22.38 9.93
CA GLU A 246 -29.62 -21.56 10.59
C GLU A 246 -30.25 -20.65 11.64
N ASP A 247 -29.82 -20.80 12.89
CA ASP A 247 -30.12 -19.86 13.97
C ASP A 247 -29.08 -18.74 13.97
N PRO A 248 -29.45 -17.48 13.64
CA PRO A 248 -28.51 -16.36 13.56
C PRO A 248 -27.90 -15.97 14.92
N SER A 249 -28.34 -16.58 16.03
CA SER A 249 -27.80 -16.34 17.37
C SER A 249 -26.58 -17.20 17.75
N VAL A 250 -26.22 -18.20 16.92
CA VAL A 250 -25.08 -19.09 17.17
C VAL A 250 -23.82 -18.52 16.51
N LEU A 251 -22.77 -18.30 17.31
CA LEU A 251 -21.43 -17.95 16.82
C LEU A 251 -20.86 -19.14 16.01
N LYS A 252 -20.72 -18.96 14.69
CA LYS A 252 -20.11 -19.95 13.79
C LYS A 252 -18.58 -19.92 13.90
N MET A 253 -17.95 -21.10 13.87
CA MET A 253 -16.49 -21.24 13.73
C MET A 253 -16.04 -21.06 12.28
N VAL A 254 -16.94 -21.27 11.33
CA VAL A 254 -16.67 -21.16 9.89
C VAL A 254 -17.25 -19.87 9.33
N GLN A 255 -16.38 -18.96 8.88
CA GLN A 255 -16.80 -17.80 8.10
C GLN A 255 -16.98 -18.23 6.64
N GLU A 256 -18.22 -18.26 6.16
CA GLU A 256 -18.57 -18.68 4.80
C GLU A 256 -18.87 -17.51 3.84
N SER A 257 -18.83 -16.27 4.35
CA SER A 257 -19.25 -15.09 3.62
C SER A 257 -18.08 -14.18 3.25
N VAL A 258 -18.03 -13.83 1.97
CA VAL A 258 -17.18 -12.78 1.44
C VAL A 258 -17.86 -11.44 1.71
N THR A 259 -17.23 -10.63 2.55
CA THR A 259 -17.64 -9.27 2.90
C THR A 259 -16.69 -8.24 2.29
N ALA A 260 -16.93 -6.96 2.57
CA ALA A 260 -16.02 -5.90 2.13
C ALA A 260 -14.62 -6.03 2.76
N ASN A 261 -14.50 -6.66 3.93
CA ASN A 261 -13.21 -6.86 4.60
C ASN A 261 -12.32 -7.84 3.82
N GLU A 262 -12.87 -8.95 3.35
CA GLU A 262 -12.12 -9.96 2.58
C GLU A 262 -11.62 -9.37 1.27
N ILE A 263 -12.44 -8.56 0.60
CA ILE A 263 -12.02 -7.80 -0.58
C ILE A 263 -10.88 -6.84 -0.24
N ALA A 264 -10.99 -6.09 0.86
CA ALA A 264 -9.95 -5.17 1.29
C ALA A 264 -8.63 -5.90 1.63
N VAL A 265 -8.69 -7.09 2.23
CA VAL A 265 -7.51 -7.95 2.49
C VAL A 265 -6.84 -8.34 1.18
N VAL A 266 -7.60 -8.77 0.17
CA VAL A 266 -7.06 -9.13 -1.15
C VAL A 266 -6.44 -7.92 -1.84
N VAL A 267 -7.13 -6.78 -1.85
CA VAL A 267 -6.59 -5.51 -2.40
C VAL A 267 -5.30 -5.13 -1.68
N GLY A 268 -5.27 -5.22 -0.35
CA GLY A 268 -4.09 -4.89 0.43
C GLY A 268 -2.91 -5.79 0.12
N ARG A 269 -3.14 -7.09 -0.10
CA ARG A 269 -2.11 -8.05 -0.53
C ARG A 269 -1.58 -7.73 -1.93
N LEU A 270 -2.45 -7.43 -2.88
CA LEU A 270 -2.08 -7.12 -4.27
C LEU A 270 -1.35 -5.78 -4.42
N THR A 271 -1.75 -4.78 -3.63
CA THR A 271 -1.27 -3.40 -3.74
C THR A 271 -0.20 -3.03 -2.71
N GLY A 272 0.01 -3.87 -1.68
CA GLY A 272 0.85 -3.56 -0.53
C GLY A 272 0.22 -2.60 0.48
N ILE A 273 -1.05 -2.23 0.33
CA ILE A 273 -1.75 -1.26 1.18
C ILE A 273 -2.31 -1.96 2.43
N PRO A 274 -1.99 -1.49 3.66
CA PRO A 274 -2.56 -2.09 4.86
C PRO A 274 -4.09 -2.01 4.92
N VAL A 275 -4.73 -3.14 5.27
CA VAL A 275 -6.20 -3.31 5.28
C VAL A 275 -6.89 -2.29 6.20
N THR A 276 -6.25 -1.90 7.29
CA THR A 276 -6.72 -0.87 8.23
C THR A 276 -6.93 0.49 7.58
N LYS A 277 -6.32 0.76 6.42
CA LYS A 277 -6.50 1.99 5.64
C LYS A 277 -7.65 1.97 4.64
N LEU A 278 -8.19 0.79 4.33
CA LEU A 278 -9.26 0.62 3.35
C LEU A 278 -10.66 0.77 3.98
N VAL A 279 -10.74 0.83 5.32
CA VAL A 279 -11.96 1.00 6.12
C VAL A 279 -11.89 2.35 6.89
N GLU A 280 -13.01 2.83 7.44
CA GLU A 280 -13.30 4.17 8.02
C GLU A 280 -12.20 4.92 8.82
N GLY A 281 -11.12 4.27 9.27
CA GLY A 281 -9.99 4.87 10.00
C GLY A 281 -9.15 5.91 9.25
N GLU A 282 -9.30 6.06 7.93
CA GLU A 282 -8.60 7.08 7.13
C GLU A 282 -8.94 8.51 7.59
N ARG A 283 -10.20 8.76 7.97
CA ARG A 283 -10.67 10.12 8.33
C ARG A 283 -10.00 10.65 9.59
N ASP A 284 -9.99 9.88 10.67
CA ASP A 284 -9.39 10.30 11.93
C ASP A 284 -7.87 10.46 11.82
N LYS A 285 -7.21 9.60 11.03
CA LYS A 285 -5.78 9.72 10.75
C LYS A 285 -5.45 11.01 10.00
N LEU A 286 -6.28 11.38 9.02
CA LEU A 286 -6.10 12.63 8.26
C LEU A 286 -6.37 13.87 9.12
N LEU A 287 -7.39 13.85 9.98
CA LEU A 287 -7.69 14.96 10.89
C LEU A 287 -6.56 15.21 11.90
N LYS A 288 -5.86 14.15 12.31
CA LYS A 288 -4.71 14.22 13.22
C LYS A 288 -3.35 14.27 12.51
N LEU A 289 -3.33 14.38 11.18
CA LEU A 289 -2.08 14.34 10.39
C LEU A 289 -1.08 15.40 10.85
N ASN A 290 -1.57 16.60 11.15
CA ASN A 290 -0.74 17.68 11.64
C ASN A 290 -0.02 17.31 12.96
N GLU A 291 -0.78 16.82 13.94
CA GLU A 291 -0.27 16.40 15.24
C GLU A 291 0.73 15.25 15.11
N THR A 292 0.45 14.29 14.22
CA THR A 292 1.34 13.14 14.03
C THR A 292 2.64 13.52 13.32
N LEU A 293 2.61 14.46 12.37
CA LEU A 293 3.82 15.00 11.75
C LEU A 293 4.69 15.76 12.76
N HIS A 294 4.10 16.53 13.68
CA HIS A 294 4.82 17.26 14.72
C HIS A 294 5.50 16.38 15.77
N LYS A 295 5.06 15.13 15.95
CA LYS A 295 5.82 14.15 16.78
C LYS A 295 7.22 13.91 16.23
N ARG A 296 7.40 14.08 14.92
CA ARG A 296 8.62 13.77 14.21
C ARG A 296 9.38 15.02 13.75
N VAL A 297 8.67 16.00 13.23
CA VAL A 297 9.21 17.27 12.73
C VAL A 297 9.07 18.32 13.80
N ILE A 298 10.20 18.84 14.27
CA ILE A 298 10.24 19.82 15.36
C ILE A 298 10.36 21.22 14.74
N GLY A 299 9.48 22.11 15.18
CA GLY A 299 9.26 23.41 14.54
C GLY A 299 8.62 23.27 13.16
N GLN A 300 8.85 24.27 12.30
CA GLN A 300 8.33 24.32 10.93
C GLN A 300 6.79 24.27 10.84
N ASP A 301 6.09 24.91 11.77
CA ASP A 301 4.62 24.85 11.88
C ASP A 301 3.92 25.29 10.58
N GLU A 302 4.37 26.37 9.93
CA GLU A 302 3.81 26.82 8.64
C GLU A 302 3.95 25.73 7.55
N ALA A 303 5.08 25.02 7.52
CA ALA A 303 5.32 23.96 6.55
C ALA A 303 4.46 22.72 6.81
N VAL A 304 4.38 22.29 8.07
CA VAL A 304 3.57 21.12 8.46
C VAL A 304 2.08 21.40 8.21
N ASN A 305 1.59 22.60 8.56
CA ASN A 305 0.22 23.04 8.30
C ASN A 305 -0.09 23.03 6.80
N ALA A 306 0.74 23.68 5.97
CA ALA A 306 0.52 23.78 4.53
C ALA A 306 0.47 22.41 3.85
N VAL A 307 1.39 21.50 4.19
CA VAL A 307 1.38 20.12 3.65
C VAL A 307 0.14 19.35 4.10
N SER A 308 -0.21 19.43 5.39
CA SER A 308 -1.37 18.73 5.94
C SER A 308 -2.66 19.18 5.26
N ASP A 309 -2.87 20.48 5.13
CA ASP A 309 -4.06 21.06 4.50
C ASP A 309 -4.17 20.67 3.02
N ALA A 310 -3.07 20.68 2.29
CA ALA A 310 -3.04 20.27 0.88
C ALA A 310 -3.43 18.79 0.72
N VAL A 311 -2.89 17.90 1.57
CA VAL A 311 -3.24 16.48 1.56
C VAL A 311 -4.71 16.25 1.92
N ILE A 312 -5.23 16.98 2.92
CA ILE A 312 -6.64 16.91 3.31
C ILE A 312 -7.54 17.37 2.15
N ARG A 313 -7.21 18.48 1.46
CA ARG A 313 -7.96 18.94 0.28
C ARG A 313 -7.99 17.90 -0.83
N SER A 314 -6.86 17.24 -1.08
CA SER A 314 -6.76 16.16 -2.06
C SER A 314 -7.65 14.97 -1.69
N ARG A 315 -7.56 14.50 -0.45
CA ARG A 315 -8.34 13.36 0.06
C ARG A 315 -9.84 13.65 0.17
N ALA A 316 -10.23 14.91 0.38
CA ALA A 316 -11.61 15.36 0.35
C ALA A 316 -12.19 15.43 -1.08
N GLY A 317 -11.40 15.16 -2.12
CA GLY A 317 -11.84 15.24 -3.52
C GLY A 317 -12.07 16.66 -4.02
N LEU A 318 -11.51 17.67 -3.33
CA LEU A 318 -11.66 19.08 -3.70
C LEU A 318 -10.61 19.53 -4.73
N GLN A 319 -9.59 18.71 -4.97
CA GLN A 319 -8.57 18.95 -6.00
C GLN A 319 -8.90 18.22 -7.31
N ASN A 320 -8.22 18.64 -8.39
CA ASN A 320 -8.35 18.01 -9.70
C ASN A 320 -7.86 16.54 -9.63
N PRO A 321 -8.70 15.55 -9.98
CA PRO A 321 -8.34 14.12 -9.90
C PRO A 321 -7.32 13.68 -10.96
N ASN A 322 -6.94 14.58 -11.88
CA ASN A 322 -5.87 14.35 -12.85
C ASN A 322 -4.50 14.81 -12.36
N ARG A 323 -4.37 15.38 -11.16
CA ARG A 323 -3.08 15.82 -10.63
C ARG A 323 -2.58 14.88 -9.53
N PRO A 324 -1.28 14.91 -9.17
CA PRO A 324 -0.77 14.21 -8.00
C PRO A 324 -1.50 14.64 -6.71
N LEU A 325 -1.39 13.84 -5.64
CA LEU A 325 -2.04 14.14 -4.35
C LEU A 325 -1.61 15.48 -3.75
N GLY A 326 -0.40 15.91 -4.07
CA GLY A 326 0.13 17.22 -3.72
C GLY A 326 1.46 17.46 -4.38
N SER A 327 1.74 18.72 -4.68
CA SER A 327 3.01 19.16 -5.25
C SER A 327 3.54 20.35 -4.47
N PHE A 328 4.74 20.20 -3.90
CA PHE A 328 5.32 21.18 -2.99
C PHE A 328 6.74 21.56 -3.39
N LEU A 329 7.05 22.85 -3.27
CA LEU A 329 8.42 23.36 -3.39
C LEU A 329 8.91 23.85 -2.02
N PHE A 330 9.83 23.11 -1.42
CA PHE A 330 10.43 23.38 -0.12
C PHE A 330 11.69 24.24 -0.27
N LEU A 331 11.60 25.49 0.14
CA LEU A 331 12.69 26.47 0.12
C LEU A 331 13.26 26.66 1.52
N GLY A 332 14.57 26.83 1.66
CA GLY A 332 15.20 26.99 2.96
C GLY A 332 16.65 26.53 3.04
N PRO A 333 17.34 26.77 4.16
CA PRO A 333 18.69 26.28 4.37
C PRO A 333 18.75 24.75 4.43
N THR A 334 19.97 24.20 4.36
CA THR A 334 20.16 22.76 4.55
C THR A 334 20.02 22.38 6.03
N GLY A 335 19.48 21.19 6.29
CA GLY A 335 19.42 20.64 7.65
C GLY A 335 18.31 21.20 8.56
N VAL A 336 17.34 21.93 8.01
CA VAL A 336 16.17 22.47 8.75
C VAL A 336 14.96 21.53 8.81
N GLY A 337 15.02 20.37 8.15
CA GLY A 337 13.96 19.34 8.24
C GLY A 337 13.14 19.10 6.97
N LYS A 338 13.52 19.66 5.81
CA LYS A 338 12.83 19.41 4.52
C LYS A 338 12.63 17.92 4.21
N THR A 339 13.72 17.15 4.23
CA THR A 339 13.71 15.69 4.01
C THR A 339 13.02 14.94 5.15
N GLU A 340 13.08 15.46 6.38
CA GLU A 340 12.45 14.84 7.53
C GLU A 340 10.92 14.95 7.46
N LEU A 341 10.39 16.08 7.00
CA LEU A 341 8.97 16.24 6.72
C LEU A 341 8.50 15.30 5.60
N ALA A 342 9.30 15.13 4.54
CA ALA A 342 8.99 14.15 3.49
C ALA A 342 8.91 12.72 4.07
N LYS A 343 9.86 12.30 4.89
CA LYS A 343 9.84 10.98 5.54
C LYS A 343 8.66 10.81 6.49
N ALA A 344 8.39 11.81 7.33
CA ALA A 344 7.25 11.81 8.23
C ALA A 344 5.92 11.69 7.47
N LEU A 345 5.83 12.36 6.32
CA LEU A 345 4.66 12.27 5.45
C LEU A 345 4.54 10.89 4.79
N ALA A 346 5.65 10.28 4.37
CA ALA A 346 5.66 8.93 3.79
C ALA A 346 5.17 7.90 4.81
N GLU A 347 5.67 7.97 6.05
CA GLU A 347 5.24 7.11 7.15
C GLU A 347 3.74 7.31 7.47
N ASN A 348 3.26 8.55 7.51
CA ASN A 348 1.85 8.80 7.85
C ASN A 348 0.88 8.43 6.72
N LEU A 349 1.20 8.77 5.47
CA LEU A 349 0.32 8.51 4.32
C LEU A 349 0.46 7.08 3.80
N PHE A 350 1.65 6.52 3.85
CA PHE A 350 1.99 5.25 3.21
C PHE A 350 2.53 4.18 4.18
N ASP A 351 2.52 4.42 5.51
CA ASP A 351 2.93 3.49 6.58
C ASP A 351 4.42 3.10 6.62
N SER A 352 5.24 3.64 5.72
CA SER A 352 6.69 3.42 5.75
C SER A 352 7.43 4.62 5.18
N GLU A 353 8.58 4.94 5.77
CA GLU A 353 9.53 5.89 5.19
C GLU A 353 10.11 5.41 3.85
N ASP A 354 10.13 4.09 3.63
CA ASP A 354 10.65 3.47 2.41
C ASP A 354 9.73 3.71 1.21
N HIS A 355 8.47 4.14 1.45
CA HIS A 355 7.56 4.63 0.42
C HIS A 355 7.90 6.08 0.03
N MET A 356 9.19 6.30 -0.25
CA MET A 356 9.74 7.53 -0.75
C MET A 356 10.84 7.23 -1.78
N VAL A 357 10.69 7.79 -2.97
CA VAL A 357 11.69 7.78 -4.03
C VAL A 357 12.46 9.08 -3.96
N ARG A 358 13.71 9.03 -3.51
CA ARG A 358 14.60 10.19 -3.48
C ARG A 358 15.48 10.22 -4.73
N ILE A 359 15.51 11.36 -5.41
CA ILE A 359 16.32 11.57 -6.61
C ILE A 359 17.08 12.89 -6.44
N ASP A 360 18.40 12.83 -6.54
CA ASP A 360 19.28 14.00 -6.50
C ASP A 360 19.39 14.63 -7.89
N MET A 361 18.91 15.87 -8.06
CA MET A 361 18.91 16.56 -9.35
C MET A 361 20.31 17.01 -9.81
N SER A 362 21.30 17.00 -8.92
CA SER A 362 22.71 17.19 -9.30
C SER A 362 23.22 16.07 -10.23
N GLU A 363 22.59 14.87 -10.22
CA GLU A 363 22.90 13.79 -11.16
C GLU A 363 22.26 13.97 -12.55
N TYR A 364 21.37 14.96 -12.69
CA TYR A 364 20.55 15.22 -13.88
C TYR A 364 20.81 16.59 -14.50
N MET A 365 22.01 17.13 -14.31
CA MET A 365 22.44 18.43 -14.86
C MET A 365 22.61 18.41 -16.39
N GLU A 366 22.84 17.23 -16.98
CA GLU A 366 23.16 17.09 -18.39
C GLU A 366 22.03 16.40 -19.17
N LYS A 367 21.80 16.83 -20.41
CA LYS A 367 20.72 16.31 -21.26
C LYS A 367 20.69 14.78 -21.40
N HIS A 368 21.86 14.13 -21.50
CA HIS A 368 21.95 12.68 -21.69
C HIS A 368 21.59 11.89 -20.42
N THR A 369 21.65 12.52 -19.25
CA THR A 369 21.29 11.89 -17.97
C THR A 369 19.79 11.92 -17.71
N VAL A 370 19.06 12.89 -18.29
CA VAL A 370 17.61 13.04 -18.16
C VAL A 370 16.85 11.81 -18.65
N SER A 371 17.35 11.15 -19.71
CA SER A 371 16.74 9.91 -20.19
C SER A 371 16.76 8.79 -19.15
N ARG A 372 17.66 8.80 -18.15
CA ARG A 372 17.67 7.81 -17.06
C ARG A 372 16.45 7.94 -16.14
N LEU A 373 15.79 9.11 -16.05
CA LEU A 373 14.56 9.27 -15.25
C LEU A 373 13.39 8.51 -15.84
N VAL A 374 13.24 8.54 -17.17
CA VAL A 374 12.05 8.05 -17.88
C VAL A 374 12.31 6.73 -18.61
N GLY A 375 13.58 6.47 -18.96
CA GLY A 375 14.07 5.33 -19.71
C GLY A 375 14.84 5.79 -20.96
N ALA A 376 15.85 5.02 -21.36
CA ALA A 376 16.56 5.30 -22.62
C ALA A 376 15.66 4.96 -23.82
N PRO A 377 15.73 5.72 -24.94
CA PRO A 377 15.05 5.36 -26.18
C PRO A 377 15.61 4.05 -26.80
N PRO A 378 14.86 3.38 -27.68
CA PRO A 378 15.35 2.22 -28.43
C PRO A 378 16.69 2.51 -29.14
N GLY A 379 17.70 1.67 -28.90
CA GLY A 379 19.03 1.80 -29.52
C GLY A 379 20.12 2.49 -28.68
N TYR A 380 19.82 2.91 -27.45
CA TYR A 380 20.79 3.46 -26.50
C TYR A 380 21.18 2.44 -25.40
N VAL A 381 22.39 2.56 -24.85
CA VAL A 381 22.83 1.75 -23.69
C VAL A 381 21.90 2.04 -22.50
N GLY A 382 21.38 0.98 -21.87
CA GLY A 382 20.39 1.09 -20.80
C GLY A 382 18.93 1.03 -21.27
N TYR A 383 18.64 0.70 -22.55
CA TYR A 383 17.26 0.51 -23.03
C TYR A 383 16.48 -0.58 -22.27
N GLU A 384 17.16 -1.61 -21.78
CA GLU A 384 16.51 -2.65 -20.97
C GLU A 384 16.20 -2.17 -19.55
N GLU A 385 17.02 -1.28 -19.00
CA GLU A 385 16.81 -0.62 -17.71
C GLU A 385 15.70 0.44 -17.88
N GLY A 386 14.53 0.21 -17.27
CA GLY A 386 13.46 1.21 -17.26
C GLY A 386 13.90 2.51 -16.57
N GLY A 387 13.10 3.56 -16.71
CA GLY A 387 13.42 4.84 -16.06
C GLY A 387 13.38 4.74 -14.54
N GLN A 388 14.32 5.40 -13.87
CA GLN A 388 14.39 5.39 -12.40
C GLN A 388 13.11 5.95 -11.75
N LEU A 389 12.54 7.01 -12.32
CA LEU A 389 11.31 7.61 -11.81
C LEU A 389 10.08 6.79 -12.23
N THR A 390 9.99 6.43 -13.52
CA THR A 390 8.84 5.70 -14.07
C THR A 390 8.71 4.30 -13.48
N GLU A 391 9.80 3.54 -13.32
CA GLU A 391 9.74 2.21 -12.71
C GLU A 391 9.45 2.26 -11.21
N ALA A 392 10.01 3.22 -10.48
CA ALA A 392 9.78 3.33 -9.05
C ALA A 392 8.30 3.60 -8.74
N VAL A 393 7.68 4.52 -9.49
CA VAL A 393 6.25 4.84 -9.35
C VAL A 393 5.37 3.72 -9.92
N ARG A 394 5.78 3.05 -11.01
CA ARG A 394 5.04 1.90 -11.54
C ARG A 394 4.97 0.75 -10.54
N ARG A 395 6.07 0.47 -9.81
CA ARG A 395 6.11 -0.58 -8.77
C ARG A 395 5.34 -0.16 -7.53
N ASN A 396 5.49 1.10 -7.11
CA ASN A 396 4.85 1.65 -5.92
C ASN A 396 4.13 2.97 -6.25
N PRO A 397 2.88 2.92 -6.75
CA PRO A 397 2.12 4.11 -7.15
C PRO A 397 1.79 5.08 -5.99
N TYR A 398 1.81 4.56 -4.76
CA TYR A 398 1.57 5.30 -3.52
C TYR A 398 2.91 5.63 -2.87
N THR A 399 3.56 6.69 -3.33
CA THR A 399 4.90 7.04 -2.88
C THR A 399 5.12 8.54 -2.87
N ILE A 400 6.06 8.99 -2.05
CA ILE A 400 6.58 10.35 -2.09
C ILE A 400 7.74 10.42 -3.08
N ILE A 401 7.68 11.34 -4.03
CA ILE A 401 8.80 11.61 -4.93
C ILE A 401 9.51 12.85 -4.41
N LEU A 402 10.71 12.66 -3.86
CA LEU A 402 11.56 13.74 -3.35
C LEU A 402 12.66 14.07 -4.37
N LEU A 403 12.54 15.22 -5.02
CA LEU A 403 13.50 15.77 -5.97
C LEU A 403 14.40 16.77 -5.23
N ASP A 404 15.62 16.35 -4.91
CA ASP A 404 16.58 17.17 -4.16
C ASP A 404 17.36 18.12 -5.06
N GLU A 405 17.64 19.33 -4.57
CA GLU A 405 18.36 20.40 -5.29
C GLU A 405 17.80 20.70 -6.70
N ILE A 406 16.48 20.90 -6.81
CA ILE A 406 15.77 21.05 -8.10
C ILE A 406 16.32 22.17 -9.01
N GLU A 407 16.95 23.20 -8.44
CA GLU A 407 17.63 24.25 -9.20
C GLU A 407 18.81 23.75 -10.06
N LYS A 408 19.37 22.57 -9.75
CA LYS A 408 20.47 21.97 -10.50
C LYS A 408 20.01 21.16 -11.71
N ALA A 409 18.72 20.82 -11.77
CA ALA A 409 18.19 19.99 -12.83
C ALA A 409 18.35 20.63 -14.22
N HIS A 410 18.62 19.80 -15.23
CA HIS A 410 18.56 20.25 -16.62
C HIS A 410 17.14 20.72 -16.99
N SER A 411 17.03 21.68 -17.91
CA SER A 411 15.74 22.26 -18.36
C SER A 411 14.73 21.21 -18.86
N ASP A 412 15.22 20.14 -19.50
CA ASP A 412 14.38 19.03 -19.99
C ASP A 412 13.70 18.22 -18.87
N VAL A 413 14.25 18.23 -17.65
CA VAL A 413 13.59 17.60 -16.48
C VAL A 413 12.28 18.33 -16.16
N PHE A 414 12.27 19.66 -16.23
CA PHE A 414 11.06 20.45 -15.96
C PHE A 414 9.94 20.15 -16.96
N ASN A 415 10.26 19.84 -18.21
CA ASN A 415 9.27 19.43 -19.21
C ASN A 415 8.58 18.12 -18.82
N ILE A 416 9.34 17.17 -18.26
CA ILE A 416 8.82 15.91 -17.71
C ILE A 416 7.94 16.18 -16.49
N LEU A 417 8.40 17.03 -15.57
CA LEU A 417 7.64 17.36 -14.36
C LEU A 417 6.34 18.09 -14.68
N LEU A 418 6.31 18.97 -15.69
CA LEU A 418 5.07 19.64 -16.11
C LEU A 418 3.99 18.63 -16.55
N GLN A 419 4.36 17.57 -17.27
CA GLN A 419 3.41 16.49 -17.63
C GLN A 419 2.85 15.81 -16.39
N VAL A 420 3.71 15.51 -15.41
CA VAL A 420 3.30 14.89 -14.15
C VAL A 420 2.40 15.81 -13.33
N LEU A 421 2.72 17.10 -13.24
CA LEU A 421 1.98 18.09 -12.45
C LEU A 421 0.61 18.43 -13.06
N ASP A 422 0.46 18.31 -14.39
CA ASP A 422 -0.78 18.62 -15.12
C ASP A 422 -1.70 17.42 -15.28
N ASP A 423 -1.16 16.32 -15.79
CA ASP A 423 -1.93 15.13 -16.20
C ASP A 423 -1.80 13.97 -15.21
N GLY A 424 -0.94 14.10 -14.20
CA GLY A 424 -0.75 13.07 -13.17
C GLY A 424 -0.26 11.76 -13.77
N ARG A 425 0.36 11.83 -14.96
CA ARG A 425 0.76 10.68 -15.78
C ARG A 425 2.04 11.02 -16.52
N LEU A 426 2.86 10.00 -16.75
CA LEU A 426 4.09 10.13 -17.53
C LEU A 426 4.26 8.91 -18.43
N THR A 427 4.55 9.14 -19.70
CA THR A 427 4.84 8.04 -20.64
C THR A 427 6.33 7.72 -20.60
N ASP A 428 6.67 6.46 -20.36
CA ASP A 428 8.05 5.99 -20.39
C ASP A 428 8.61 5.91 -21.82
N SER A 429 9.91 5.61 -21.95
CA SER A 429 10.55 5.49 -23.27
C SER A 429 10.09 4.28 -24.10
N LYS A 430 9.33 3.35 -23.49
CA LYS A 430 8.73 2.17 -24.11
C LYS A 430 7.26 2.41 -24.47
N GLY A 431 6.74 3.62 -24.28
CA GLY A 431 5.35 3.99 -24.60
C GLY A 431 4.34 3.60 -23.51
N ARG A 432 4.78 3.10 -22.36
CA ARG A 432 3.90 2.73 -21.25
C ARG A 432 3.55 3.96 -20.43
N MET A 433 2.27 4.11 -20.12
CA MET A 433 1.77 5.21 -19.30
C MET A 433 1.86 4.85 -17.81
N VAL A 434 2.61 5.63 -17.04
CA VAL A 434 2.76 5.49 -15.58
C VAL A 434 1.88 6.52 -14.88
N ASN A 435 1.17 6.09 -13.84
CA ASN A 435 0.21 6.92 -13.08
C ASN A 435 0.85 7.53 -11.82
N PHE A 436 0.82 8.85 -11.71
CA PHE A 436 1.35 9.65 -10.60
C PHE A 436 0.26 10.27 -9.73
N LYS A 437 -1.03 10.04 -10.02
CA LYS A 437 -2.15 10.62 -9.27
C LYS A 437 -2.15 10.29 -7.78
N ASN A 438 -1.54 9.15 -7.41
CA ASN A 438 -1.41 8.68 -6.03
C ASN A 438 -0.08 9.05 -5.35
N THR A 439 0.72 9.91 -6.00
CA THR A 439 2.03 10.34 -5.50
C THR A 439 1.98 11.73 -4.89
N VAL A 440 2.90 12.01 -3.96
CA VAL A 440 3.17 13.38 -3.48
C VAL A 440 4.52 13.80 -4.04
N LEU A 441 4.56 14.90 -4.79
CA LEU A 441 5.79 15.46 -5.34
C LEU A 441 6.34 16.52 -4.38
N ILE A 442 7.54 16.31 -3.87
CA ILE A 442 8.27 17.27 -3.05
C ILE A 442 9.56 17.63 -3.77
N MET A 443 9.74 18.92 -4.03
CA MET A 443 10.96 19.46 -4.59
C MET A 443 11.66 20.30 -3.53
N THR A 444 12.95 20.07 -3.29
CA THR A 444 13.72 20.89 -2.34
C THR A 444 14.68 21.78 -3.12
N SER A 445 14.75 23.05 -2.71
CA SER A 445 15.72 23.99 -3.26
C SER A 445 16.38 24.81 -2.17
N ASN A 446 17.68 25.05 -2.30
CA ASN A 446 18.44 25.90 -1.39
C ASN A 446 18.48 27.37 -1.86
N THR A 447 17.75 27.71 -2.94
CA THR A 447 17.58 29.08 -3.42
C THR A 447 17.04 29.99 -2.33
N GLY A 448 17.69 31.14 -2.13
CA GLY A 448 17.29 32.12 -1.11
C GLY A 448 17.69 31.77 0.33
N SER A 449 18.48 30.71 0.56
CA SER A 449 18.88 30.31 1.92
C SER A 449 19.59 31.42 2.70
N GLN A 450 20.47 32.18 2.06
CA GLN A 450 21.20 33.27 2.73
C GLN A 450 20.25 34.38 3.19
N VAL A 451 19.29 34.74 2.35
CA VAL A 451 18.26 35.74 2.67
C VAL A 451 17.38 35.29 3.84
N LEU A 452 17.06 34.00 3.88
CA LEU A 452 16.32 33.42 5.01
C LEU A 452 17.15 33.40 6.29
N LEU A 453 18.45 33.13 6.23
CA LEU A 453 19.32 33.17 7.41
C LEU A 453 19.48 34.58 7.97
N ASP A 454 19.61 35.58 7.09
CA ASP A 454 19.81 36.98 7.48
C ASP A 454 18.50 37.69 7.87
N GLY A 455 17.36 37.17 7.41
CA GLY A 455 16.04 37.80 7.49
C GLY A 455 15.11 37.28 8.58
N VAL A 456 15.63 36.50 9.53
CA VAL A 456 14.86 35.88 10.62
C VAL A 456 14.93 36.72 11.88
N SER A 457 13.77 36.93 12.50
CA SER A 457 13.65 37.64 13.78
C SER A 457 14.25 36.80 14.92
N GLU A 458 14.55 37.42 16.07
CA GLU A 458 14.96 36.69 17.29
C GLU A 458 13.93 35.64 17.74
N GLN A 459 12.70 35.73 17.25
CA GLN A 459 11.58 34.84 17.55
C GLN A 459 11.45 33.68 16.54
N GLY A 460 12.31 33.60 15.52
CA GLY A 460 12.30 32.50 14.54
C GLY A 460 11.35 32.70 13.36
N GLU A 461 10.76 33.89 13.22
CA GLU A 461 9.85 34.22 12.11
C GLU A 461 10.60 34.87 10.94
N ILE A 462 10.22 34.53 9.71
CA ILE A 462 10.77 35.14 8.50
C ILE A 462 10.13 36.51 8.30
N SER A 463 10.96 37.56 8.21
CA SER A 463 10.46 38.90 7.90
C SER A 463 9.77 38.96 6.53
N ALA A 464 8.75 39.82 6.39
CA ALA A 464 8.04 39.99 5.11
C ALA A 464 8.98 40.39 3.97
N GLU A 465 9.99 41.22 4.27
CA GLU A 465 11.02 41.64 3.31
C GLU A 465 11.87 40.46 2.83
N ALA A 466 12.27 39.56 3.73
CA ALA A 466 13.01 38.36 3.37
C ALA A 466 12.17 37.40 2.52
N LYS A 467 10.88 37.24 2.86
CA LYS A 467 9.92 36.45 2.07
C LYS A 467 9.80 36.98 0.64
N ASP A 468 9.63 38.29 0.48
CA ASP A 468 9.54 38.92 -0.85
C ASP A 468 10.83 38.79 -1.66
N GLN A 469 11.99 38.94 -1.04
CA GLN A 469 13.29 38.75 -1.68
C GLN A 469 13.50 37.30 -2.15
N VAL A 470 13.17 36.31 -1.32
CA VAL A 470 13.24 34.88 -1.69
C VAL A 470 12.30 34.58 -2.86
N MET A 471 11.07 35.09 -2.83
CA MET A 471 10.12 34.91 -3.94
C MET A 471 10.59 35.59 -5.23
N SER A 472 11.29 36.72 -5.15
CA SER A 472 11.90 37.38 -6.31
C SER A 472 13.04 36.54 -6.91
N LEU A 473 13.91 35.97 -6.07
CA LEU A 473 14.96 35.04 -6.51
C LEU A 473 14.35 33.80 -7.16
N LEU A 474 13.29 33.25 -6.57
CA LEU A 474 12.59 32.08 -7.09
C LEU A 474 12.04 32.30 -8.50
N ARG A 475 11.41 33.46 -8.74
CA ARG A 475 10.88 33.86 -10.07
C ARG A 475 11.97 34.13 -11.11
N THR A 476 13.21 34.35 -10.65
CA THR A 476 14.37 34.51 -11.53
C THR A 476 14.91 33.15 -11.93
N GLU A 477 14.95 32.19 -10.99
CA GLU A 477 15.47 30.84 -11.21
C GLU A 477 14.49 29.95 -11.99
N PHE A 478 13.20 29.99 -11.64
CA PHE A 478 12.17 29.14 -12.23
C PHE A 478 11.20 29.91 -13.11
N LYS A 479 10.79 29.29 -14.23
CA LYS A 479 9.78 29.86 -15.12
C LYS A 479 8.43 29.96 -14.40
N PRO A 480 7.63 31.03 -14.64
CA PRO A 480 6.30 31.16 -14.05
C PRO A 480 5.36 29.98 -14.35
N GLU A 481 5.50 29.38 -15.53
CA GLU A 481 4.74 28.19 -15.93
C GLU A 481 4.90 27.04 -14.94
N PHE A 482 6.14 26.77 -14.49
CA PHE A 482 6.41 25.71 -13.53
C PHE A 482 5.86 26.05 -12.14
N LEU A 483 6.13 27.27 -11.65
CA LEU A 483 5.68 27.70 -10.31
C LEU A 483 4.16 27.68 -10.17
N ASN A 484 3.42 28.02 -11.23
CA ASN A 484 1.96 28.01 -11.23
C ASN A 484 1.34 26.59 -11.23
N ARG A 485 2.13 25.54 -11.49
CA ARG A 485 1.67 24.13 -11.43
C ARG A 485 2.01 23.44 -10.11
N ILE A 486 2.67 24.13 -9.20
CA ILE A 486 2.96 23.64 -7.86
C ILE A 486 1.82 24.11 -6.95
N ASP A 487 1.30 23.24 -6.10
CA ASP A 487 0.17 23.58 -5.23
C ASP A 487 0.57 24.60 -4.16
N ASP A 488 1.75 24.43 -3.56
CA ASP A 488 2.28 25.37 -2.57
C ASP A 488 3.81 25.48 -2.61
N THR A 489 4.31 26.71 -2.44
CA THR A 489 5.73 26.98 -2.19
C THR A 489 5.91 27.29 -0.72
N ILE A 490 6.66 26.42 -0.03
CA ILE A 490 6.77 26.41 1.43
C ILE A 490 8.16 26.86 1.84
N LEU A 491 8.20 27.88 2.70
CA LEU A 491 9.44 28.40 3.28
C LEU A 491 9.74 27.67 4.59
N PHE A 492 10.95 27.13 4.71
CA PHE A 492 11.44 26.55 5.95
C PHE A 492 12.26 27.60 6.70
N THR A 493 11.91 27.81 7.95
CA THR A 493 12.61 28.73 8.84
C THR A 493 13.92 28.11 9.31
N PRO A 494 15.00 28.89 9.50
CA PRO A 494 16.16 28.44 10.26
C PRO A 494 15.75 27.99 11.66
N LEU A 495 16.34 26.88 12.12
CA LEU A 495 16.00 26.29 13.42
C LEU A 495 16.42 27.21 14.56
N SER A 496 15.54 27.43 15.52
CA SER A 496 15.86 28.11 16.77
C SER A 496 16.66 27.20 17.71
N VAL A 497 17.27 27.78 18.74
CA VAL A 497 17.95 26.98 19.80
C VAL A 497 16.94 26.08 20.53
N ASN A 498 15.68 26.50 20.65
CA ASN A 498 14.63 25.68 21.26
C ASN A 498 14.26 24.49 20.36
N ASP A 499 14.17 24.69 19.04
CA ASP A 499 13.94 23.59 18.09
C ASP A 499 15.09 22.59 18.16
N MET A 500 16.33 23.08 18.18
CA MET A 500 17.53 22.25 18.34
C MET A 500 17.50 21.45 19.65
N LYS A 501 17.07 22.06 20.76
CA LYS A 501 16.89 21.37 22.05
C LYS A 501 15.87 20.24 21.93
N GLY A 502 14.73 20.48 21.29
CA GLY A 502 13.74 19.44 21.02
C GLY A 502 14.31 18.30 20.16
N ILE A 503 15.12 18.62 19.15
CA ILE A 503 15.74 17.59 18.29
C ILE A 503 16.73 16.74 19.10
N VAL A 504 17.50 17.35 20.01
CA VAL A 504 18.38 16.61 20.94
C VAL A 504 17.56 15.64 21.79
N GLU A 505 16.48 16.12 22.40
CA GLU A 505 15.59 15.28 23.22
C GLU A 505 15.06 14.08 22.46
N LYS A 506 14.62 14.28 21.21
CA LYS A 506 14.16 13.20 20.35
C LYS A 506 15.26 12.17 20.05
N ILE A 507 16.45 12.61 19.63
CA ILE A 507 17.57 11.69 19.32
C ILE A 507 18.00 10.90 20.57
N ILE A 508 18.00 11.53 21.74
CA ILE A 508 18.31 10.84 23.01
C ILE A 508 17.19 9.87 23.40
N GLY A 509 15.92 10.21 23.14
CA GLY A 509 14.79 9.29 23.32
C GLY A 509 14.92 8.03 22.46
N GLU A 510 15.31 8.17 21.19
CA GLU A 510 15.62 7.04 20.29
C GLU A 510 16.79 6.18 20.82
N LEU A 511 17.78 6.80 21.46
CA LEU A 511 18.88 6.09 22.12
C LEU A 511 18.39 5.37 23.38
N SER A 512 17.54 5.99 24.19
CA SER A 512 16.97 5.40 25.42
C SER A 512 16.17 4.14 25.10
N GLN A 513 15.29 4.18 24.09
CA GLN A 513 14.51 3.00 23.67
C GLN A 513 15.40 1.82 23.25
N ARG A 514 16.54 2.08 22.61
CA ARG A 514 17.52 1.03 22.26
C ARG A 514 18.20 0.45 23.49
N LEU A 515 18.46 1.26 24.52
CA LEU A 515 19.11 0.85 25.76
C LEU A 515 18.16 0.13 26.73
N GLU A 516 16.86 0.41 26.67
CA GLU A 516 15.85 -0.31 27.46
C GLU A 516 15.84 -1.82 27.16
N GLN A 517 16.15 -2.22 25.93
CA GLN A 517 16.31 -3.64 25.56
C GLN A 517 17.50 -4.31 26.29
N GLN A 518 18.42 -3.52 26.84
CA GLN A 518 19.55 -3.96 27.67
C GLN A 518 19.31 -3.68 29.16
N GLU A 519 18.08 -3.34 29.54
CA GLU A 519 17.67 -2.93 30.90
C GLU A 519 18.45 -1.69 31.40
N VAL A 520 18.89 -0.81 30.51
CA VAL A 520 19.57 0.45 30.85
C VAL A 520 18.64 1.61 30.57
N PHE A 521 18.37 2.44 31.58
CA PHE A 521 17.49 3.60 31.48
C PHE A 521 18.31 4.87 31.33
N LEU A 522 18.08 5.65 30.29
CA LEU A 522 18.87 6.85 30.00
C LEU A 522 18.04 8.12 30.21
N GLU A 523 18.54 9.02 31.05
CA GLU A 523 17.99 10.37 31.21
C GLU A 523 19.05 11.43 30.92
N ILE A 524 18.62 12.60 30.47
CA ILE A 524 19.49 13.74 30.19
C ILE A 524 18.91 15.02 30.79
N SER A 525 19.74 15.76 31.52
CA SER A 525 19.34 17.02 32.13
C SER A 525 19.06 18.12 31.10
N ASP A 526 18.17 19.05 31.43
CA ASP A 526 17.82 20.17 30.55
C ASP A 526 19.02 21.07 30.21
N GLU A 527 19.97 21.20 31.14
CA GLU A 527 21.21 21.94 30.96
C GLU A 527 22.12 21.25 29.93
N ALA A 528 22.25 19.92 30.01
CA ALA A 528 22.98 19.12 29.04
C ALA A 528 22.34 19.19 27.64
N LYS A 529 21.00 19.08 27.54
CA LYS A 529 20.27 19.26 26.27
C LYS A 529 20.58 20.62 25.64
N SER A 530 20.48 21.69 26.43
CA SER A 530 20.72 23.07 25.98
C SER A 530 22.17 23.30 25.57
N TRP A 531 23.13 22.67 26.28
CA TRP A 531 24.54 22.75 25.94
C TRP A 531 24.85 22.02 24.62
N ILE A 532 24.31 20.82 24.41
CA ILE A 532 24.44 20.11 23.14
C ILE A 532 23.85 20.95 22.00
N ALA A 533 22.64 21.48 22.18
CA ALA A 533 21.98 22.32 21.18
C ALA A 533 22.83 23.53 20.79
N LYS A 534 23.44 24.24 21.75
CA LYS A 534 24.28 25.41 21.46
C LYS A 534 25.62 25.07 20.80
N ASN A 535 26.28 23.99 21.23
CA ASN A 535 27.62 23.64 20.75
C ASN A 535 27.61 22.88 19.42
N ALA A 536 26.48 22.24 19.09
CA ALA A 536 26.31 21.51 17.84
C ALA A 536 25.60 22.33 16.74
N TYR A 537 25.02 23.48 17.08
CA TYR A 537 24.26 24.30 16.13
C TYR A 537 25.17 25.18 15.28
N GLU A 538 25.16 24.93 13.98
CA GLU A 538 25.76 25.79 12.97
C GLU A 538 24.64 26.24 12.01
N PRO A 539 24.26 27.54 11.98
CA PRO A 539 23.11 28.01 11.18
C PRO A 539 23.15 27.60 9.70
N ALA A 540 24.34 27.54 9.09
CA ALA A 540 24.51 27.16 7.69
C ALA A 540 24.17 25.68 7.40
N TYR A 541 24.34 24.79 8.39
CA TYR A 541 24.14 23.34 8.25
C TYR A 541 22.94 22.80 9.04
N GLY A 542 22.25 23.66 9.79
CA GLY A 542 21.08 23.31 10.60
C GLY A 542 21.39 22.19 11.60
N ALA A 543 20.51 21.19 11.68
CA ALA A 543 20.66 20.05 12.59
C ALA A 543 21.60 18.95 12.07
N ARG A 544 22.19 19.07 10.86
CA ARG A 544 23.06 18.01 10.28
C ARG A 544 24.24 17.61 11.18
N PRO A 545 24.98 18.53 11.83
CA PRO A 545 26.09 18.17 12.70
C PRO A 545 25.66 17.47 14.01
N LEU A 546 24.39 17.62 14.41
CA LEU A 546 23.89 17.25 15.73
C LEU A 546 24.06 15.75 16.02
N ARG A 547 23.68 14.89 15.07
CA ARG A 547 23.80 13.43 15.25
C ARG A 547 25.26 13.02 15.45
N ARG A 548 26.19 13.58 14.67
CA ARG A 548 27.63 13.33 14.82
C ARG A 548 28.16 13.83 16.16
N PHE A 549 27.68 14.98 16.63
CA PHE A 549 28.04 15.54 17.93
C PHE A 549 27.54 14.64 19.07
N ILE A 550 26.29 14.20 19.04
CA ILE A 550 25.72 13.25 20.02
C ILE A 550 26.46 11.91 19.99
N THR A 551 26.79 11.37 18.82
CA THR A 551 27.58 10.13 18.74
C THR A 551 28.95 10.29 19.41
N ARG A 552 29.61 11.44 19.25
CA ARG A 552 30.93 11.71 19.82
C ARG A 552 30.91 11.98 21.32
N GLU A 553 29.98 12.82 21.78
CA GLU A 553 29.94 13.30 23.18
C GLU A 553 29.05 12.45 24.09
N VAL A 554 28.11 11.68 23.53
CA VAL A 554 27.14 10.87 24.29
C VAL A 554 27.31 9.37 24.01
N GLU A 555 27.09 8.92 22.77
CA GLU A 555 27.06 7.48 22.47
C GLU A 555 28.43 6.81 22.68
N THR A 556 29.52 7.46 22.24
CA THR A 556 30.87 6.89 22.35
C THR A 556 31.33 6.77 23.81
N PRO A 557 31.19 7.79 24.68
CA PRO A 557 31.49 7.63 26.11
C PRO A 557 30.59 6.60 26.79
N LEU A 558 29.29 6.61 26.52
CA LEU A 558 28.35 5.64 27.12
C LEU A 558 28.69 4.20 26.72
N ALA A 559 29.01 3.96 25.44
CA ALA A 559 29.44 2.66 24.97
C ALA A 559 30.71 2.17 25.66
N LYS A 560 31.67 3.06 25.96
CA LYS A 560 32.87 2.71 26.74
C LYS A 560 32.52 2.33 28.17
N GLU A 561 31.62 3.06 28.82
CA GLU A 561 31.18 2.77 30.19
C GLU A 561 30.47 1.40 30.26
N ILE A 562 29.61 1.08 29.29
CA ILE A 562 28.96 -0.24 29.15
C ILE A 562 29.99 -1.36 28.94
N VAL A 563 30.89 -1.22 27.95
CA VAL A 563 31.90 -2.24 27.63
C VAL A 563 32.90 -2.43 28.79
N SER A 564 33.17 -1.38 29.56
CA SER A 564 34.03 -1.45 30.74
C SER A 564 33.37 -2.09 31.97
N GLY A 565 32.06 -2.38 31.90
CA GLY A 565 31.28 -2.94 33.01
C GLY A 565 30.91 -1.96 34.11
N ARG A 566 31.06 -0.64 33.87
CA ARG A 566 30.67 0.42 34.82
C ARG A 566 29.17 0.74 34.75
N VAL A 567 28.57 0.51 33.58
CA VAL A 567 27.12 0.50 33.37
C VAL A 567 26.71 -0.95 33.12
N MET A 568 25.83 -1.47 33.98
CA MET A 568 25.33 -2.85 33.93
C MET A 568 23.81 -2.83 33.68
N PRO A 569 23.18 -3.96 33.31
CA PRO A 569 21.73 -4.07 33.29
C PRO A 569 21.10 -3.61 34.61
N LYS A 570 19.89 -3.04 34.54
CA LYS A 570 19.16 -2.39 35.66
C LYS A 570 19.84 -1.15 36.22
N THR A 571 20.56 -0.41 35.38
CA THR A 571 21.18 0.87 35.75
C THR A 571 20.43 2.03 35.11
N LYS A 572 20.17 3.06 35.90
CA LYS A 572 19.74 4.36 35.42
C LYS A 572 20.98 5.24 35.21
N VAL A 573 21.15 5.76 34.00
CA VAL A 573 22.25 6.64 33.62
C VAL A 573 21.70 8.05 33.42
N LEU A 574 22.16 8.99 34.24
CA LEU A 574 21.82 10.41 34.11
C LEU A 574 22.98 11.16 33.45
N ILE A 575 22.71 11.80 32.32
CA ILE A 575 23.65 12.67 31.61
C ILE A 575 23.49 14.09 32.15
N GLU A 576 24.55 14.62 32.74
CA GLU A 576 24.60 15.98 33.26
C GLU A 576 25.74 16.79 32.65
N LEU A 577 25.68 18.11 32.83
CA LEU A 577 26.73 19.02 32.42
C LEU A 577 27.55 19.44 33.65
N PHE A 578 28.85 19.15 33.65
CA PHE A 578 29.78 19.60 34.68
C PHE A 578 31.07 20.13 34.02
N ASP A 579 31.49 21.35 34.39
CA ASP A 579 32.69 22.01 33.82
C ASP A 579 32.75 21.99 32.28
N ASN A 580 31.63 22.31 31.61
CA ASN A 580 31.50 22.26 30.14
C ASN A 580 31.79 20.88 29.52
N ARG A 581 31.58 19.80 30.27
CA ARG A 581 31.68 18.42 29.79
C ARG A 581 30.47 17.61 30.23
N LEU A 582 30.07 16.67 29.39
CA LEU A 582 29.02 15.73 29.74
C LEU A 582 29.58 14.67 30.69
N VAL A 583 28.89 14.46 31.81
CA VAL A 583 29.22 13.47 32.83
C VAL A 583 28.06 12.49 32.93
N PHE A 584 28.38 11.21 33.12
CA PHE A 584 27.43 10.10 33.22
C PHE A 584 27.40 9.63 34.66
N GLN A 585 26.27 9.83 35.34
CA GLN A 585 26.04 9.33 36.69
C GLN A 585 25.23 8.03 36.61
N ASN A 586 25.69 7.00 37.31
CA ASN A 586 25.08 5.67 37.28
C ASN A 586 24.41 5.40 38.64
N GLU A 587 23.10 5.16 38.62
CA GLU A 587 22.34 4.72 39.78
C GLU A 587 21.79 3.31 39.54
N THR A 588 22.07 2.39 40.46
CA THR A 588 21.53 1.02 40.38
C THR A 588 20.06 1.06 40.80
N VAL A 589 19.17 0.59 39.94
CA VAL A 589 17.73 0.55 40.23
C VAL A 589 17.47 -0.69 41.08
N GLU A 590 17.31 -0.51 42.40
CA GLU A 590 16.82 -1.59 43.27
C GLU A 590 15.34 -1.90 42.97
N GLU A 591 14.97 -3.18 43.08
CA GLU A 591 13.73 -3.82 42.61
C GLU A 591 12.40 -3.26 43.18
N GLN A 592 12.43 -2.18 43.96
CA GLN A 592 11.26 -1.57 44.63
C GLN A 592 10.69 -0.32 43.96
N ALA A 593 11.29 0.21 42.88
CA ALA A 593 10.87 1.48 42.27
C ALA A 593 10.18 1.35 40.90
N LEU A 594 9.85 0.14 40.45
CA LEU A 594 9.08 -0.13 39.22
C LEU A 594 7.64 -0.52 39.58
N SER A 595 6.86 0.46 40.06
CA SER A 595 5.40 0.37 40.19
C SER A 595 4.74 1.59 39.58
#